data_AF-A0AAV9ZPM4-F1
#
_entry.id   AF-A0AAV9ZPM4-F1
#
_cell.length_a   1.000
_cell.length_b   1.000
_cell.length_c   1.000
_cell.angle_alpha   90.00
_cell.angle_beta   90.00
_cell.angle_gamma   90.00
#
_symmetry.space_group_name_H-M   'P 1'
#
loop_
_entity.id
_entity.type
_entity.pdbx_description
1 polymer ?
#
loop_
_entity_poly.entity_id
_entity_poly.type
_entity_poly.pdbx_seq_one_letter_code
_entity_poly.pdbx_strand_id
1 'polypeptide(L)'
;MAITGTVNCQCSHVFILSSVDLPHAERFANADYAFAMALRNHRPNDKFEFKLQIEVKDQFPDLADTVKKIRWGVPALHVQGHQDSCTYLFGTAFMECVAHFHGETAEHYWPESNQLGPHTRQMNLGHRQDTLIAHHGDWNHKKTAKIAFDLAEDIQDAKKKYTEKRNHFIALSISYSENVPQWQGLSRTPSKVGKEAVSVYKHDTTKVPSQKAIYEKMLNDQDNREVNFKSSMVPKSRIARFLDSAIKIQENQRKLANLIKDTSEHELQSRKTEVEKLTAKLRTQIVEFRKVQTQLMPKVGDRVAAQASKPPALELECLYIPSDFDAAARKKLGLDELAAEEAIWREGQLYDILRALQNIVKAVSALRGRKKKNDRQQKQNTRTGEYISDTLKKQGHHIQFYAVVRQKIVMLNGSCSLPTLTEQDLFMKSVQQKRHVGDSKRTDGLLFRAAALSAVGSYDVDGDATMMDADSGEKGKGSEEIIPTIVGTQMNNRRKPQRKLREKTSEDETKKKGPEAADGWIWNLGKYTRMTNEEMDAWASEGDRVQWFRAEADMQRWQEQIEQKLAELLRTRRAAAYACQKAAMYHRRASEAYTMLKELGYESLVRRDANLLEFVEQERKKQADFIRSSVAALE
;
A
#
# COMPACT_ATOMS: atom_id res chain seq x y z
N MET A 1 -35.67 -29.82 6.36
CA MET A 1 -34.78 -29.28 5.29
C MET A 1 -33.34 -29.51 5.70
N ALA A 2 -32.48 -29.98 4.78
CA ALA A 2 -31.05 -30.13 5.07
C ALA A 2 -30.37 -28.76 5.06
N ILE A 3 -29.71 -28.38 6.14
CA ILE A 3 -28.99 -27.10 6.24
C ILE A 3 -27.61 -27.28 5.61
N THR A 4 -27.27 -26.43 4.65
CA THR A 4 -26.03 -26.50 3.86
C THR A 4 -24.92 -25.58 4.39
N GLY A 5 -25.27 -24.59 5.23
CA GLY A 5 -24.32 -23.65 5.81
C GLY A 5 -25.03 -22.57 6.64
N THR A 6 -24.30 -21.51 6.97
CA THR A 6 -24.81 -20.33 7.67
C THR A 6 -24.30 -19.05 6.98
N VAL A 7 -25.03 -17.95 7.15
CA VAL A 7 -24.57 -16.61 6.78
C VAL A 7 -24.58 -15.74 8.03
N ASN A 8 -23.46 -15.04 8.28
CA ASN A 8 -23.29 -14.17 9.43
C ASN A 8 -23.24 -12.71 8.96
N CYS A 9 -23.99 -11.85 9.64
CA CYS A 9 -23.77 -10.41 9.60
C CYS A 9 -22.90 -10.03 10.79
N GLN A 10 -21.84 -9.26 10.54
CA GLN A 10 -20.87 -8.87 11.53
C GLN A 10 -20.69 -7.35 11.49
N CYS A 11 -20.12 -6.76 12.54
CA CYS A 11 -19.62 -5.38 12.46
C CYS A 11 -18.11 -5.37 12.17
N SER A 12 -17.54 -4.17 11.98
CA SER A 12 -16.09 -3.98 11.78
C SER A 12 -15.20 -4.51 12.91
N HIS A 13 -15.73 -4.68 14.12
CA HIS A 13 -15.02 -5.29 15.26
C HIS A 13 -15.06 -6.83 15.25
N VAL A 14 -15.71 -7.42 14.25
CA VAL A 14 -15.93 -8.87 14.10
C VAL A 14 -16.85 -9.43 15.19
N PHE A 15 -17.79 -8.62 15.70
CA PHE A 15 -18.90 -9.13 16.51
C PHE A 15 -19.95 -9.75 15.59
N ILE A 16 -20.41 -10.94 15.93
CA ILE A 16 -21.51 -11.59 15.21
C ILE A 16 -22.81 -10.97 15.70
N LEU A 17 -23.49 -10.24 14.82
CA LEU A 17 -24.73 -9.51 15.11
C LEU A 17 -25.97 -10.37 14.83
N SER A 18 -25.90 -11.20 13.80
CA SER A 18 -26.95 -12.13 13.43
C SER A 18 -26.38 -13.29 12.61
N SER A 19 -26.97 -14.46 12.74
CA SER A 19 -26.67 -15.64 11.92
C SER A 19 -27.96 -16.26 11.38
N VAL A 20 -27.94 -16.73 10.14
CA VAL A 20 -29.09 -17.35 9.47
C VAL A 20 -28.65 -18.65 8.81
N ASP A 21 -29.47 -19.70 8.96
CA ASP A 21 -29.26 -20.99 8.31
C ASP A 21 -29.49 -20.92 6.80
N LEU A 22 -28.63 -21.58 6.03
CA LEU A 22 -28.73 -21.68 4.58
C LEU A 22 -29.35 -23.02 4.16
N PRO A 23 -30.65 -23.09 3.83
CA PRO A 23 -31.30 -24.35 3.43
C PRO A 23 -30.85 -24.84 2.05
N HIS A 24 -30.48 -23.93 1.13
CA HIS A 24 -30.15 -24.27 -0.26
C HIS A 24 -29.03 -23.37 -0.81
N ALA A 25 -27.82 -23.57 -0.26
CA ALA A 25 -26.64 -22.76 -0.56
C ALA A 25 -26.86 -21.25 -0.34
N GLU A 26 -25.90 -20.44 -0.77
CA GLU A 26 -25.94 -18.99 -0.66
C GLU A 26 -27.06 -18.41 -1.55
N ARG A 27 -27.97 -17.64 -0.92
CA ARG A 27 -29.02 -16.87 -1.60
C ARG A 27 -29.06 -15.48 -0.99
N PHE A 28 -29.25 -14.46 -1.84
CA PHE A 28 -29.30 -13.07 -1.39
C PHE A 28 -30.38 -12.83 -0.33
N ALA A 29 -31.58 -13.41 -0.49
CA ALA A 29 -32.66 -13.32 0.50
C ALA A 29 -32.26 -13.76 1.93
N ASN A 30 -31.38 -14.76 2.08
CA ASN A 30 -30.92 -15.19 3.42
C ASN A 30 -29.95 -14.18 4.03
N ALA A 31 -29.09 -13.57 3.21
CA ALA A 31 -28.17 -12.53 3.64
C ALA A 31 -28.91 -11.21 3.92
N ASP A 32 -29.94 -10.89 3.13
CA ASP A 32 -30.87 -9.78 3.36
C ASP A 32 -31.59 -9.94 4.71
N TYR A 33 -32.10 -11.14 5.00
CA TYR A 33 -32.74 -11.45 6.27
C TYR A 33 -31.77 -11.34 7.46
N ALA A 34 -30.55 -11.88 7.33
CA ALA A 34 -29.51 -11.73 8.36
C ALA A 34 -29.24 -10.24 8.62
N PHE A 35 -28.99 -9.46 7.57
CA PHE A 35 -28.75 -8.03 7.67
C PHE A 35 -29.92 -7.28 8.30
N ALA A 36 -31.16 -7.60 7.91
CA ALA A 36 -32.36 -7.00 8.50
C ALA A 36 -32.48 -7.29 10.00
N MET A 37 -32.19 -8.52 10.43
CA MET A 37 -32.18 -8.87 11.86
C MET A 37 -31.07 -8.12 12.62
N ALA A 38 -29.88 -8.01 12.03
CA ALA A 38 -28.79 -7.23 12.62
C ALA A 38 -29.21 -5.76 12.84
N LEU A 39 -29.85 -5.13 11.85
CA LEU A 39 -30.33 -3.74 11.97
C LEU A 39 -31.44 -3.56 13.03
N ARG A 40 -32.32 -4.55 13.20
CA ARG A 40 -33.39 -4.52 14.22
C ARG A 40 -32.83 -4.64 15.63
N ASN A 41 -31.87 -5.54 15.82
CA ASN A 41 -31.28 -5.82 17.14
C ASN A 41 -30.24 -4.77 17.54
N HIS A 42 -29.57 -4.18 16.56
CA HIS A 42 -28.53 -3.19 16.77
C HIS A 42 -28.90 -1.93 16.00
N ARG A 43 -29.51 -0.95 16.68
CA ARG A 43 -29.78 0.37 16.07
C ARG A 43 -28.43 0.98 15.65
N PRO A 44 -28.16 1.15 14.35
CA PRO A 44 -26.88 1.67 13.91
C PRO A 44 -26.83 3.17 14.23
N ASN A 45 -25.98 3.57 15.17
CA ASN A 45 -25.51 4.96 15.25
C ASN A 45 -24.32 5.20 14.30
N ASP A 46 -23.64 4.13 13.89
CA ASP A 46 -22.50 4.19 12.99
C ASP A 46 -22.84 3.54 11.63
N LYS A 47 -22.32 4.17 10.57
CA LYS A 47 -22.54 3.81 9.16
C LYS A 47 -21.74 2.53 8.83
N PHE A 48 -22.18 1.82 7.78
CA PHE A 48 -21.51 0.78 6.96
C PHE A 48 -21.78 -0.70 7.27
N GLU A 49 -22.37 -1.42 6.28
CA GLU A 49 -21.79 -2.63 5.64
C GLU A 49 -22.64 -3.19 4.45
N PHE A 50 -21.95 -3.87 3.52
CA PHE A 50 -22.28 -4.79 2.38
C PHE A 50 -23.43 -4.60 1.37
N LYS A 51 -23.07 -4.37 0.09
CA LYS A 51 -23.98 -4.32 -1.07
C LYS A 51 -24.91 -5.54 -1.19
N LEU A 52 -26.12 -5.42 -0.64
CA LEU A 52 -27.28 -6.30 -0.84
C LEU A 52 -28.41 -5.41 -1.37
N GLN A 53 -28.34 -5.12 -2.67
CA GLN A 53 -28.83 -3.83 -3.17
C GLN A 53 -30.26 -3.82 -3.70
N ILE A 54 -31.07 -4.88 -3.62
CA ILE A 54 -32.37 -4.82 -4.32
C ILE A 54 -33.54 -5.29 -3.46
N GLU A 55 -33.44 -6.37 -2.68
CA GLU A 55 -34.65 -6.97 -2.08
C GLU A 55 -34.96 -6.52 -0.64
N VAL A 56 -34.00 -5.96 0.14
CA VAL A 56 -34.28 -5.55 1.54
C VAL A 56 -35.39 -4.50 1.63
N LYS A 57 -35.46 -3.55 0.70
CA LYS A 57 -36.47 -2.48 0.75
C LYS A 57 -37.88 -3.00 0.48
N ASP A 58 -38.00 -3.98 -0.40
CA ASP A 58 -39.28 -4.56 -0.79
C ASP A 58 -39.75 -5.58 0.27
N GLN A 59 -38.81 -6.31 0.89
CA GLN A 59 -39.10 -7.32 1.92
C GLN A 59 -39.19 -6.76 3.35
N PHE A 60 -38.48 -5.67 3.67
CA PHE A 60 -38.44 -5.02 4.99
C PHE A 60 -38.65 -3.50 4.89
N PRO A 61 -39.88 -3.02 4.60
CA PRO A 61 -40.17 -1.60 4.42
C PRO A 61 -39.85 -0.75 5.66
N ASP A 62 -39.94 -1.32 6.86
CA ASP A 62 -39.61 -0.67 8.13
C ASP A 62 -38.14 -0.25 8.22
N LEU A 63 -37.25 -0.92 7.47
CA LEU A 63 -35.81 -0.63 7.48
C LEU A 63 -35.37 0.27 6.31
N ALA A 64 -36.27 0.60 5.38
CA ALA A 64 -35.92 1.31 4.15
C ALA A 64 -35.23 2.66 4.40
N ASP A 65 -35.67 3.41 5.42
CA ASP A 65 -35.08 4.71 5.76
C ASP A 65 -33.70 4.60 6.42
N THR A 66 -33.47 3.53 7.18
CA THR A 66 -32.14 3.21 7.74
C THR A 66 -31.19 2.83 6.60
N VAL A 67 -31.64 1.98 5.68
CA VAL A 67 -30.87 1.53 4.52
C VAL A 67 -30.47 2.70 3.61
N LYS A 68 -31.33 3.71 3.44
CA LYS A 68 -31.00 4.93 2.67
C LYS A 68 -29.83 5.73 3.26
N LYS A 69 -29.59 5.63 4.57
CA LYS A 69 -28.50 6.35 5.26
C LYS A 69 -27.16 5.59 5.21
N ILE A 70 -27.17 4.33 4.76
CA ILE A 70 -25.98 3.48 4.70
C ILE A 70 -25.22 3.74 3.39
N ARG A 71 -23.90 3.93 3.53
CA ARG A 71 -22.97 3.92 2.41
C ARG A 71 -22.46 2.50 2.21
N TRP A 72 -22.35 2.07 0.96
CA TRP A 72 -21.94 0.71 0.62
C TRP A 72 -20.50 0.70 0.13
N GLY A 73 -19.70 -0.21 0.66
CA GLY A 73 -18.34 -0.49 0.22
C GLY A 73 -18.19 -1.96 -0.18
N VAL A 74 -17.16 -2.24 -0.98
CA VAL A 74 -16.72 -3.60 -1.30
C VAL A 74 -15.37 -3.84 -0.60
N PRO A 75 -15.18 -4.97 0.10
CA PRO A 75 -13.91 -5.30 0.75
C PRO A 75 -12.71 -5.25 -0.20
N ALA A 76 -11.53 -4.99 0.37
CA ALA A 76 -10.32 -4.64 -0.38
C ALA A 76 -9.79 -5.75 -1.31
N LEU A 77 -9.95 -7.02 -0.93
CA LEU A 77 -9.63 -8.20 -1.74
C LEU A 77 -10.73 -8.45 -2.77
N HIS A 78 -11.98 -8.38 -2.33
CA HIS A 78 -13.16 -8.68 -3.13
C HIS A 78 -13.35 -7.69 -4.30
N VAL A 79 -13.07 -6.41 -4.09
CA VAL A 79 -13.20 -5.36 -5.12
C VAL A 79 -12.24 -5.57 -6.30
N GLN A 80 -11.19 -6.38 -6.13
CA GLN A 80 -10.29 -6.74 -7.22
C GLN A 80 -10.97 -7.62 -8.27
N GLY A 81 -11.92 -8.46 -7.85
CA GLY A 81 -12.73 -9.31 -8.74
C GLY A 81 -13.84 -8.56 -9.46
N HIS A 82 -14.13 -7.31 -9.06
CA HIS A 82 -15.12 -6.46 -9.72
C HIS A 82 -14.52 -5.73 -10.94
N GLN A 83 -15.41 -5.21 -11.79
CA GLN A 83 -15.03 -4.27 -12.86
C GLN A 83 -14.23 -3.08 -12.30
N ASP A 84 -13.33 -2.52 -13.11
CA ASP A 84 -12.37 -1.49 -12.69
C ASP A 84 -13.01 -0.25 -12.05
N SER A 85 -14.16 0.19 -12.58
CA SER A 85 -14.91 1.33 -12.04
C SER A 85 -15.36 1.12 -10.59
N CYS A 86 -15.62 -0.12 -10.16
CA CYS A 86 -16.05 -0.40 -8.79
C CYS A 86 -14.96 -0.11 -7.76
N THR A 87 -13.69 -0.25 -8.13
CA THR A 87 -12.56 0.02 -7.21
C THR A 87 -12.56 1.48 -6.75
N TYR A 88 -12.91 2.40 -7.64
CA TYR A 88 -12.93 3.83 -7.32
C TYR A 88 -14.26 4.27 -6.71
N LEU A 89 -15.38 3.67 -7.12
CA LEU A 89 -16.71 4.04 -6.63
C LEU A 89 -17.06 3.42 -5.26
N PHE A 90 -16.61 2.20 -5.00
CA PHE A 90 -17.02 1.41 -3.83
C PHE A 90 -15.84 0.82 -3.04
N GLY A 91 -14.60 1.05 -3.47
CA GLY A 91 -13.42 0.58 -2.72
C GLY A 91 -13.23 1.42 -1.47
N THR A 92 -13.22 0.77 -0.29
CA THR A 92 -13.08 1.46 1.01
C THR A 92 -11.81 2.31 1.10
N ALA A 93 -10.76 1.94 0.37
CA ALA A 93 -9.51 2.68 0.26
C ALA A 93 -9.65 4.15 -0.23
N PHE A 94 -10.75 4.48 -0.92
CA PHE A 94 -10.99 5.81 -1.49
C PHE A 94 -12.30 6.44 -0.96
N MET A 95 -12.96 5.81 0.00
CA MET A 95 -14.18 6.34 0.61
C MET A 95 -13.82 7.17 1.84
N GLU A 96 -14.39 8.37 1.98
CA GLU A 96 -14.21 9.24 3.14
C GLU A 96 -14.91 8.70 4.41
N CYS A 97 -14.38 9.00 5.59
CA CYS A 97 -14.90 8.59 6.90
C CYS A 97 -15.11 7.07 7.06
N VAL A 98 -14.21 6.26 6.52
CA VAL A 98 -14.15 4.79 6.74
C VAL A 98 -12.84 4.36 7.40
N ALA A 99 -11.97 5.34 7.72
CA ALA A 99 -10.66 5.10 8.27
C ALA A 99 -9.87 4.07 7.43
N HIS A 100 -9.20 3.12 8.08
CA HIS A 100 -8.44 2.06 7.43
C HIS A 100 -9.23 0.73 7.38
N PHE A 101 -10.55 0.79 7.22
CA PHE A 101 -11.39 -0.40 7.10
C PHE A 101 -11.17 -1.12 5.76
N HIS A 102 -10.82 -2.40 5.80
CA HIS A 102 -10.59 -3.22 4.60
C HIS A 102 -11.65 -4.31 4.35
N GLY A 103 -12.57 -4.55 5.29
CA GLY A 103 -13.66 -5.52 5.15
C GLY A 103 -13.28 -7.00 5.26
N GLU A 104 -12.02 -7.37 5.02
CA GLU A 104 -11.57 -8.77 5.09
C GLU A 104 -11.58 -9.35 6.52
N THR A 105 -11.69 -8.52 7.57
CA THR A 105 -11.75 -9.00 8.95
C THR A 105 -13.00 -9.86 9.24
N ALA A 106 -14.05 -9.75 8.42
CA ALA A 106 -15.25 -10.58 8.54
C ALA A 106 -14.97 -12.10 8.40
N GLU A 107 -13.85 -12.45 7.77
CA GLU A 107 -13.39 -13.84 7.61
C GLU A 107 -12.63 -14.35 8.84
N HIS A 108 -12.19 -13.49 9.77
CA HIS A 108 -11.38 -13.89 10.92
C HIS A 108 -12.10 -14.87 11.86
N TYR A 109 -13.43 -14.86 11.87
CA TYR A 109 -14.23 -15.82 12.65
C TYR A 109 -14.32 -17.21 11.99
N TRP A 110 -14.06 -17.32 10.68
CA TRP A 110 -14.28 -18.57 9.95
C TRP A 110 -13.44 -19.75 10.48
N PRO A 111 -12.15 -19.60 10.84
CA PRO A 111 -11.39 -20.69 11.43
C PRO A 111 -12.01 -21.24 12.72
N GLU A 112 -12.59 -20.39 13.55
CA GLU A 112 -13.30 -20.81 14.77
C GLU A 112 -14.63 -21.49 14.44
N SER A 113 -15.44 -20.88 13.56
CA SER A 113 -16.73 -21.44 13.17
C SER A 113 -16.60 -22.78 12.43
N ASN A 114 -15.54 -22.96 11.64
CA ASN A 114 -15.33 -24.17 10.84
C ASN A 114 -15.09 -25.41 11.72
N GLN A 115 -14.51 -25.24 12.90
CA GLN A 115 -14.32 -26.32 13.87
C GLN A 115 -15.66 -26.88 14.36
N LEU A 116 -16.73 -26.07 14.35
CA LEU A 116 -18.09 -26.50 14.72
C LEU A 116 -18.79 -27.28 13.61
N GLY A 117 -18.31 -27.17 12.36
CA GLY A 117 -18.94 -27.77 11.19
C GLY A 117 -19.19 -29.28 11.34
N PRO A 118 -18.18 -30.10 11.68
CA PRO A 118 -18.36 -31.54 11.89
C PRO A 118 -19.33 -31.88 13.03
N HIS A 119 -19.28 -31.16 14.16
CA HIS A 119 -20.13 -31.40 15.32
C HIS A 119 -21.59 -31.07 15.03
N THR A 120 -21.84 -29.87 14.48
CA THR A 120 -23.19 -29.37 14.20
C THR A 120 -23.93 -30.20 13.15
N ARG A 121 -23.23 -30.96 12.29
CA ARG A 121 -23.85 -31.87 11.30
C ARG A 121 -24.55 -33.08 11.92
N GLN A 122 -24.13 -33.51 13.09
CA GLN A 122 -24.68 -34.69 13.77
C GLN A 122 -25.74 -34.33 14.82
N MET A 123 -25.84 -33.05 15.17
CA MET A 123 -26.78 -32.54 16.16
C MET A 123 -28.19 -32.40 15.58
N ASN A 124 -29.20 -32.54 16.45
CA ASN A 124 -30.56 -32.14 16.09
C ASN A 124 -30.66 -30.62 15.88
N LEU A 125 -31.73 -30.15 15.25
CA LEU A 125 -31.87 -28.74 14.84
C LEU A 125 -31.78 -27.75 16.02
N GLY A 126 -32.46 -28.02 17.12
CA GLY A 126 -32.45 -27.13 18.29
C GLY A 126 -31.09 -27.08 18.96
N HIS A 127 -30.50 -28.24 19.24
CA HIS A 127 -29.18 -28.32 19.88
C HIS A 127 -28.07 -27.73 19.02
N ARG A 128 -28.17 -27.88 17.69
CA ARG A 128 -27.28 -27.21 16.75
C ARG A 128 -27.35 -25.68 16.90
N GLN A 129 -28.56 -25.11 16.95
CA GLN A 129 -28.73 -23.66 17.09
C GLN A 129 -28.19 -23.16 18.43
N ASP A 130 -28.51 -23.84 19.53
CA ASP A 130 -28.00 -23.50 20.86
C ASP A 130 -26.47 -23.54 20.91
N THR A 131 -25.87 -24.56 20.28
CA THR A 131 -24.41 -24.68 20.16
C THR A 131 -23.82 -23.49 19.41
N LEU A 132 -24.35 -23.16 18.23
CA LEU A 132 -23.87 -22.01 17.45
C LEU A 132 -24.02 -20.69 18.20
N ILE A 133 -25.15 -20.48 18.87
CA ILE A 133 -25.41 -19.29 19.70
C ILE A 133 -24.38 -19.20 20.84
N ALA A 134 -24.12 -20.30 21.54
CA ALA A 134 -23.14 -20.33 22.63
C ALA A 134 -21.73 -19.97 22.13
N HIS A 135 -21.30 -20.53 21.00
CA HIS A 135 -19.99 -20.22 20.42
C HIS A 135 -19.87 -18.79 19.88
N HIS A 136 -20.93 -18.26 19.24
CA HIS A 136 -20.97 -16.86 18.83
C HIS A 136 -20.94 -15.91 20.04
N GLY A 137 -21.67 -16.28 21.10
CA GLY A 137 -21.69 -15.56 22.38
C GLY A 137 -20.32 -15.53 23.06
N ASP A 138 -19.63 -16.66 23.12
CA ASP A 138 -18.26 -16.77 23.66
C ASP A 138 -17.26 -15.94 22.85
N TRP A 139 -17.32 -16.02 21.50
CA TRP A 139 -16.50 -15.17 20.63
C TRP A 139 -16.72 -13.67 20.91
N ASN A 140 -17.98 -13.25 20.93
CA ASN A 140 -18.35 -11.86 21.23
C ASN A 140 -17.90 -11.46 22.65
N HIS A 141 -18.00 -12.35 23.64
CA HIS A 141 -17.54 -12.07 25.00
C HIS A 141 -16.02 -11.85 25.04
N LYS A 142 -15.24 -12.75 24.43
CA LYS A 142 -13.77 -12.64 24.34
C LYS A 142 -13.33 -11.35 23.66
N LYS A 143 -14.00 -10.97 22.56
CA LYS A 143 -13.73 -9.68 21.87
C LYS A 143 -14.08 -8.49 22.76
N THR A 144 -15.22 -8.53 23.45
CA THR A 144 -15.63 -7.46 24.39
C THR A 144 -14.63 -7.29 25.52
N ALA A 145 -14.13 -8.38 26.09
CA ALA A 145 -13.16 -8.35 27.18
C ALA A 145 -11.83 -7.71 26.77
N LYS A 146 -11.40 -7.91 25.51
CA LYS A 146 -10.13 -7.39 24.98
C LYS A 146 -10.22 -6.05 24.28
N ILE A 147 -11.42 -5.58 23.94
CA ILE A 147 -11.60 -4.43 23.03
C ILE A 147 -10.89 -3.16 23.51
N ALA A 148 -10.82 -2.90 24.82
CA ALA A 148 -10.14 -1.71 25.33
C ALA A 148 -8.62 -1.76 25.08
N PHE A 149 -8.02 -2.94 25.22
CA PHE A 149 -6.59 -3.18 24.97
C PHE A 149 -6.29 -3.10 23.47
N ASP A 150 -7.05 -3.84 22.65
CA ASP A 150 -6.89 -3.86 21.18
C ASP A 150 -7.01 -2.44 20.60
N LEU A 151 -7.98 -1.65 21.06
CA LEU A 151 -8.16 -0.25 20.62
C LEU A 151 -6.99 0.65 21.04
N ALA A 152 -6.38 0.42 22.21
CA ALA A 152 -5.25 1.22 22.67
C ALA A 152 -4.00 0.95 21.82
N GLU A 153 -3.71 -0.31 21.50
CA GLU A 153 -2.63 -0.70 20.57
C GLU A 153 -2.88 -0.15 19.17
N ASP A 154 -4.10 -0.32 18.64
CA ASP A 154 -4.51 0.21 17.32
C ASP A 154 -4.28 1.73 17.21
N ILE A 155 -4.53 2.51 18.28
CA ILE A 155 -4.30 3.96 18.30
C ILE A 155 -2.81 4.29 18.21
N GLN A 156 -1.96 3.56 18.93
CA GLN A 156 -0.50 3.79 18.89
C GLN A 156 0.05 3.50 17.50
N ASP A 157 -0.34 2.36 16.92
CA ASP A 157 0.02 1.98 15.57
C ASP A 157 -0.48 2.99 14.53
N ALA A 158 -1.74 3.44 14.66
CA ALA A 158 -2.32 4.43 13.77
C ALA A 158 -1.59 5.77 13.86
N LYS A 159 -1.17 6.21 15.05
CA LYS A 159 -0.34 7.43 15.24
C LYS A 159 1.00 7.33 14.53
N LYS A 160 1.72 6.21 14.70
CA LYS A 160 3.00 5.96 14.01
C LYS A 160 2.82 6.03 12.49
N LYS A 161 1.81 5.32 11.99
CA LYS A 161 1.50 5.28 10.55
C LYS A 161 1.05 6.63 10.00
N TYR A 162 0.24 7.38 10.74
CA TYR A 162 -0.18 8.72 10.35
C TYR A 162 1.02 9.65 10.20
N THR A 163 1.96 9.68 11.15
CA THR A 163 3.17 10.50 11.06
C THR A 163 4.01 10.15 9.84
N GLU A 164 4.25 8.86 9.60
CA GLU A 164 4.97 8.39 8.40
C GLU A 164 4.29 8.86 7.09
N LYS A 165 2.95 8.79 7.03
CA LYS A 165 2.16 9.13 5.83
C LYS A 165 2.02 10.63 5.62
N ARG A 166 1.86 11.39 6.70
CA ARG A 166 1.85 12.85 6.69
C ARG A 166 3.17 13.39 6.16
N ASN A 167 4.29 12.91 6.69
CA ASN A 167 5.62 13.35 6.24
C ASN A 167 5.86 13.00 4.76
N HIS A 168 5.39 11.83 4.31
CA HIS A 168 5.45 11.46 2.90
C HIS A 168 4.59 12.35 2.00
N PHE A 169 3.36 12.66 2.41
CA PHE A 169 2.46 13.54 1.65
C PHE A 169 3.01 14.98 1.56
N ILE A 170 3.55 15.52 2.65
CA ILE A 170 4.23 16.82 2.66
C ILE A 170 5.41 16.80 1.69
N ALA A 171 6.22 15.74 1.73
CA ALA A 171 7.38 15.62 0.85
C ALA A 171 7.03 15.60 -0.64
N LEU A 172 5.96 14.89 -1.01
CA LEU A 172 5.45 14.91 -2.39
C LEU A 172 4.87 16.29 -2.74
N SER A 173 4.21 16.96 -1.81
CA SER A 173 3.65 18.31 -2.03
C SER A 173 4.75 19.35 -2.28
N ILE A 174 5.90 19.23 -1.61
CA ILE A 174 7.07 20.08 -1.87
C ILE A 174 7.67 19.75 -3.25
N SER A 175 7.78 18.46 -3.58
CA SER A 175 8.37 18.01 -4.85
C SER A 175 7.53 18.42 -6.07
N TYR A 176 6.21 18.54 -5.91
CA TYR A 176 5.26 18.89 -6.95
C TYR A 176 4.62 20.27 -6.75
N SER A 177 5.31 21.19 -6.06
CA SER A 177 4.79 22.51 -5.65
C SER A 177 4.13 23.31 -6.78
N GLU A 178 4.66 23.22 -8.01
CA GLU A 178 4.11 23.89 -9.20
C GLU A 178 2.72 23.36 -9.59
N ASN A 179 2.46 22.06 -9.41
CA ASN A 179 1.23 21.40 -9.85
C ASN A 179 0.16 21.32 -8.74
N VAL A 180 0.58 21.42 -7.46
CA VAL A 180 -0.31 21.27 -6.29
C VAL A 180 -1.51 22.23 -6.32
N PRO A 181 -1.38 23.53 -6.64
CA PRO A 181 -2.53 24.45 -6.69
C PRO A 181 -3.61 23.99 -7.67
N GLN A 182 -3.20 23.47 -8.83
CA GLN A 182 -4.13 22.94 -9.82
C GLN A 182 -4.81 21.65 -9.32
N TRP A 183 -4.05 20.75 -8.70
CA TRP A 183 -4.58 19.48 -8.20
C TRP A 183 -5.54 19.69 -7.01
N GLN A 184 -5.29 20.66 -6.14
CA GLN A 184 -6.19 20.98 -5.03
C GLN A 184 -7.60 21.36 -5.50
N GLY A 185 -7.76 21.98 -6.67
CA GLY A 185 -9.07 22.32 -7.23
C GLY A 185 -9.90 21.15 -7.78
N LEU A 186 -9.33 19.94 -7.91
CA LEU A 186 -10.04 18.78 -8.49
C LEU A 186 -10.97 18.10 -7.48
N SER A 187 -12.12 17.57 -7.92
CA SER A 187 -13.02 16.83 -7.03
C SER A 187 -12.45 15.46 -6.65
N ARG A 188 -12.48 15.13 -5.35
CA ARG A 188 -12.09 13.81 -4.81
C ARG A 188 -13.19 12.76 -4.98
N THR A 189 -14.44 13.21 -5.15
CA THR A 189 -15.58 12.31 -5.27
C THR A 189 -15.59 11.65 -6.66
N PRO A 190 -15.53 10.32 -6.74
CA PRO A 190 -15.57 9.62 -8.01
C PRO A 190 -16.95 9.77 -8.64
N SER A 191 -16.98 10.07 -9.94
CA SER A 191 -18.22 10.16 -10.71
C SER A 191 -18.27 9.08 -11.79
N LYS A 192 -19.47 8.69 -12.20
CA LYS A 192 -19.67 7.71 -13.27
C LYS A 192 -20.09 8.45 -14.53
N VAL A 193 -19.25 8.41 -15.56
CA VAL A 193 -19.57 8.93 -16.89
C VAL A 193 -19.73 7.72 -17.82
N GLY A 194 -20.98 7.40 -18.17
CA GLY A 194 -21.30 6.19 -18.93
C GLY A 194 -20.99 4.91 -18.16
N LYS A 195 -20.10 4.05 -18.69
CA LYS A 195 -19.65 2.80 -18.04
C LYS A 195 -18.35 2.97 -17.24
N GLU A 196 -17.66 4.09 -17.38
CA GLU A 196 -16.36 4.33 -16.75
C GLU A 196 -16.49 5.23 -15.51
N ALA A 197 -15.60 5.01 -14.53
CA ALA A 197 -15.47 5.88 -13.38
C ALA A 197 -14.39 6.92 -13.67
N VAL A 198 -14.73 8.19 -13.50
CA VAL A 198 -13.79 9.31 -13.51
C VAL A 198 -13.41 9.60 -12.07
N SER A 199 -12.12 9.47 -11.76
CA SER A 199 -11.58 9.65 -10.42
C SER A 199 -10.14 10.14 -10.48
N VAL A 200 -9.78 11.06 -9.60
CA VAL A 200 -8.41 11.56 -9.42
C VAL A 200 -7.41 10.47 -9.00
N TYR A 201 -7.91 9.34 -8.46
CA TYR A 201 -7.09 8.19 -8.04
C TYR A 201 -6.82 7.19 -9.18
N LYS A 202 -7.46 7.40 -10.34
CA LYS A 202 -7.32 6.55 -11.53
C LYS A 202 -6.40 7.24 -12.54
N HIS A 203 -5.49 6.45 -13.10
CA HIS A 203 -4.71 6.85 -14.26
C HIS A 203 -5.50 6.55 -15.53
N ASP A 204 -5.48 7.45 -16.51
CA ASP A 204 -6.11 7.18 -17.81
C ASP A 204 -5.48 5.95 -18.47
N THR A 205 -6.35 5.02 -18.86
CA THR A 205 -5.99 3.76 -19.53
C THR A 205 -6.21 3.79 -21.03
N THR A 206 -6.80 4.86 -21.57
CA THR A 206 -7.10 5.01 -23.00
C THR A 206 -5.86 5.38 -23.80
N LYS A 207 -5.05 6.29 -23.29
CA LYS A 207 -3.77 6.70 -23.85
C LYS A 207 -2.62 6.19 -22.99
N VAL A 208 -2.11 5.00 -23.28
CA VAL A 208 -0.90 4.46 -22.59
C VAL A 208 0.26 4.27 -23.58
N PRO A 209 1.42 4.95 -23.41
CA PRO A 209 2.52 4.94 -24.39
C PRO A 209 3.16 3.58 -24.52
N SER A 210 3.39 3.04 -25.73
CA SER A 210 3.96 1.69 -25.98
C SER A 210 5.27 1.42 -25.20
N GLN A 211 5.61 0.15 -24.90
CA GLN A 211 6.86 -0.16 -24.16
C GLN A 211 8.09 0.38 -24.90
N LYS A 212 8.06 0.28 -26.23
CA LYS A 212 9.06 0.87 -27.12
C LYS A 212 9.08 2.40 -26.98
N ALA A 213 7.94 3.06 -26.92
CA ALA A 213 7.87 4.51 -26.75
C ALA A 213 8.38 4.97 -25.37
N ILE A 214 8.07 4.25 -24.29
CA ILE A 214 8.62 4.55 -22.95
C ILE A 214 10.14 4.41 -22.96
N TYR A 215 10.66 3.34 -23.58
CA TYR A 215 12.10 3.09 -23.69
C TYR A 215 12.79 4.11 -24.61
N GLU A 216 12.21 4.42 -25.77
CA GLU A 216 12.69 5.45 -26.71
C GLU A 216 12.68 6.83 -26.06
N LYS A 217 11.65 7.18 -25.29
CA LYS A 217 11.61 8.44 -24.51
C LYS A 217 12.73 8.48 -23.49
N MET A 218 12.95 7.40 -22.74
CA MET A 218 14.02 7.36 -21.75
C MET A 218 15.40 7.59 -22.40
N LEU A 219 15.63 6.99 -23.57
CA LEU A 219 16.84 7.23 -24.35
C LEU A 219 16.92 8.69 -24.83
N ASN A 220 15.84 9.19 -25.42
CA ASN A 220 15.77 10.56 -25.96
C ASN A 220 15.86 11.64 -24.88
N ASP A 221 15.32 11.42 -23.68
CA ASP A 221 15.42 12.35 -22.54
C ASP A 221 16.85 12.39 -22.01
N GLN A 222 17.61 11.30 -22.13
CA GLN A 222 19.04 11.28 -21.82
C GLN A 222 19.85 12.03 -22.88
N ASP A 223 19.59 11.79 -24.17
CA ASP A 223 20.30 12.45 -25.28
C ASP A 223 19.95 13.94 -25.38
N ASN A 224 18.66 14.30 -25.22
CA ASN A 224 18.23 15.70 -25.25
C ASN A 224 18.67 16.48 -24.02
N ARG A 225 18.89 15.87 -22.85
CA ARG A 225 19.56 16.59 -21.75
C ARG A 225 21.00 16.99 -22.10
N GLU A 226 21.68 16.27 -23.00
CA GLU A 226 22.97 16.70 -23.52
C GLU A 226 22.88 17.88 -24.51
N VAL A 227 21.72 18.11 -25.14
CA VAL A 227 21.53 19.10 -26.22
C VAL A 227 20.68 20.31 -25.80
N ASN A 228 19.74 20.16 -24.86
CA ASN A 228 18.79 21.18 -24.39
C ASN A 228 19.24 21.92 -23.13
N PHE A 229 20.55 22.02 -22.88
CA PHE A 229 21.11 23.10 -22.06
C PHE A 229 21.09 24.42 -22.86
N LYS A 230 19.96 24.77 -23.47
CA LYS A 230 19.74 26.11 -24.04
C LYS A 230 19.51 27.06 -22.88
N SER A 231 20.61 27.58 -22.35
CA SER A 231 20.77 28.96 -21.89
C SER A 231 19.53 29.57 -21.20
N SER A 232 19.01 28.94 -20.15
CA SER A 232 18.17 29.66 -19.20
C SER A 232 19.09 30.48 -18.30
N MET A 233 18.99 31.81 -18.43
CA MET A 233 19.59 32.88 -17.64
C MET A 233 20.35 32.46 -16.36
N VAL A 234 21.65 32.18 -16.48
CA VAL A 234 22.61 32.41 -15.40
C VAL A 234 23.65 33.39 -15.94
N PRO A 235 23.91 34.53 -15.28
CA PRO A 235 24.96 35.45 -15.68
C PRO A 235 26.30 34.71 -15.78
N LYS A 236 26.98 34.86 -16.93
CA LYS A 236 28.23 34.17 -17.28
C LYS A 236 29.38 34.64 -16.39
N SER A 237 29.56 34.05 -15.21
CA SER A 237 30.88 34.04 -14.55
C SER A 237 31.77 33.00 -15.24
N ARG A 238 33.06 33.31 -15.38
CA ARG A 238 34.05 32.39 -15.99
C ARG A 238 34.17 31.08 -15.20
N ILE A 239 33.95 31.16 -13.89
CA ILE A 239 33.99 30.06 -12.92
C ILE A 239 32.81 29.10 -13.14
N ALA A 240 31.59 29.62 -13.32
CA ALA A 240 30.41 28.80 -13.58
C ALA A 240 30.56 27.92 -14.83
N ARG A 241 31.05 28.51 -15.94
CA ARG A 241 31.32 27.76 -17.19
C ARG A 241 32.41 26.70 -17.00
N PHE A 242 33.42 27.00 -16.20
CA PHE A 242 34.50 26.08 -15.89
C PHE A 242 34.00 24.87 -15.09
N LEU A 243 33.23 25.10 -14.02
CA LEU A 243 32.64 24.05 -13.20
C LEU A 243 31.63 23.20 -13.97
N ASP A 244 30.74 23.82 -14.75
CA ASP A 244 29.81 23.13 -15.65
C ASP A 244 30.55 22.21 -16.64
N SER A 245 31.64 22.71 -17.26
CA SER A 245 32.45 21.89 -18.16
C SER A 245 33.16 20.73 -17.45
N ALA A 246 33.69 20.95 -16.25
CA ALA A 246 34.32 19.90 -15.45
C ALA A 246 33.33 18.79 -15.08
N ILE A 247 32.15 19.18 -14.63
CA ILE A 247 31.07 18.27 -14.23
C ILE A 247 30.62 17.43 -15.43
N LYS A 248 30.37 18.05 -16.58
CA LYS A 248 30.01 17.36 -17.83
C LYS A 248 31.08 16.40 -18.30
N ILE A 249 32.36 16.77 -18.19
CA ILE A 249 33.46 15.85 -18.52
C ILE A 249 33.46 14.64 -17.60
N GLN A 250 33.29 14.82 -16.27
CA GLN A 250 33.21 13.69 -15.34
C GLN A 250 32.01 12.78 -15.59
N GLU A 251 30.87 13.34 -15.98
CA GLU A 251 29.71 12.57 -16.43
C GLU A 251 30.04 11.73 -17.66
N ASN A 252 30.65 12.34 -18.67
CA ASN A 252 31.03 11.64 -19.90
C ASN A 252 32.12 10.58 -19.65
N GLN A 253 33.07 10.84 -18.73
CA GLN A 253 34.12 9.88 -18.37
C GLN A 253 33.51 8.61 -17.77
N ARG A 254 32.48 8.76 -16.92
CA ARG A 254 31.77 7.61 -16.36
C ARG A 254 30.88 6.89 -17.36
N LYS A 255 30.19 7.65 -18.22
CA LYS A 255 29.44 7.04 -19.33
C LYS A 255 30.37 6.19 -20.18
N LEU A 256 31.56 6.70 -20.49
CA LEU A 256 32.60 5.96 -21.22
C LEU A 256 33.06 4.72 -20.44
N ALA A 257 33.38 4.83 -19.14
CA ALA A 257 33.76 3.68 -18.30
C ALA A 257 32.68 2.58 -18.28
N ASN A 258 31.42 2.96 -18.15
CA ASN A 258 30.29 2.03 -18.17
C ASN A 258 30.12 1.38 -19.55
N LEU A 259 30.24 2.16 -20.64
CA LEU A 259 30.18 1.65 -22.01
C LEU A 259 31.34 0.70 -22.33
N ILE A 260 32.55 0.97 -21.84
CA ILE A 260 33.70 0.07 -21.98
C ILE A 260 33.41 -1.26 -21.28
N LYS A 261 32.89 -1.20 -20.04
CA LYS A 261 32.50 -2.39 -19.28
C LYS A 261 31.41 -3.18 -20.02
N ASP A 262 30.34 -2.53 -20.48
CA ASP A 262 29.26 -3.17 -21.22
C ASP A 262 29.70 -3.72 -22.60
N THR A 263 30.71 -3.11 -23.24
CA THR A 263 31.30 -3.60 -24.50
C THR A 263 32.18 -4.83 -24.28
N SER A 264 32.87 -4.90 -23.13
CA SER A 264 33.66 -6.09 -22.76
C SER A 264 32.78 -7.31 -22.44
N GLU A 265 31.57 -7.08 -21.93
CA GLU A 265 30.59 -8.14 -21.68
C GLU A 265 29.89 -8.63 -22.97
N HIS A 266 29.64 -7.73 -23.93
CA HIS A 266 28.96 -8.04 -25.17
C HIS A 266 29.55 -7.27 -26.37
N GLU A 267 30.27 -7.97 -27.25
CA GLU A 267 30.87 -7.40 -28.45
C GLU A 267 29.83 -7.09 -29.53
N LEU A 268 29.29 -5.86 -29.54
CA LEU A 268 28.53 -5.31 -30.66
C LEU A 268 29.34 -4.21 -31.37
N GLN A 269 29.37 -4.24 -32.70
CA GLN A 269 30.04 -3.21 -33.51
C GLN A 269 29.46 -1.81 -33.30
N SER A 270 28.14 -1.69 -33.09
CA SER A 270 27.50 -0.40 -32.79
C SER A 270 28.06 0.24 -31.52
N ARG A 271 28.33 -0.54 -30.47
CA ARG A 271 28.90 -0.05 -29.21
C ARG A 271 30.36 0.39 -29.36
N LYS A 272 31.15 -0.31 -30.18
CA LYS A 272 32.53 0.12 -30.51
C LYS A 272 32.54 1.50 -31.15
N THR A 273 31.65 1.77 -32.10
CA THR A 273 31.54 3.11 -32.72
C THR A 273 31.07 4.20 -31.75
N GLU A 274 30.25 3.86 -30.76
CA GLU A 274 29.79 4.79 -29.73
C GLU A 274 30.93 5.15 -28.75
N VAL A 275 31.71 4.15 -28.34
CA VAL A 275 32.93 4.33 -27.53
C VAL A 275 33.91 5.25 -28.27
N GLU A 276 34.18 5.01 -29.56
CA GLU A 276 35.08 5.85 -30.36
C GLU A 276 34.59 7.32 -30.44
N LYS A 277 33.30 7.53 -30.71
CA LYS A 277 32.71 8.88 -30.77
C LYS A 277 32.79 9.61 -29.44
N LEU A 278 32.44 8.94 -28.34
CA LEU A 278 32.53 9.54 -27.01
C LEU A 278 33.98 9.81 -26.61
N THR A 279 34.90 8.91 -26.94
CA THR A 279 36.34 9.09 -26.67
C THR A 279 36.88 10.33 -27.40
N ALA A 280 36.53 10.50 -28.69
CA ALA A 280 36.93 11.67 -29.47
C ALA A 280 36.33 12.98 -28.92
N LYS A 281 35.04 12.97 -28.56
CA LYS A 281 34.34 14.11 -27.92
C LYS A 281 35.02 14.49 -26.61
N LEU A 282 35.29 13.51 -25.77
CA LEU A 282 35.86 13.68 -24.43
C LEU A 282 37.30 14.21 -24.49
N ARG A 283 38.11 13.69 -25.43
CA ARG A 283 39.47 14.19 -25.66
C ARG A 283 39.48 15.67 -26.05
N THR A 284 38.56 16.08 -26.92
CA THR A 284 38.41 17.48 -27.34
C THR A 284 38.00 18.37 -26.16
N GLN A 285 37.02 17.92 -25.37
CA GLN A 285 36.54 18.65 -24.18
C GLN A 285 37.63 18.79 -23.11
N ILE A 286 38.43 17.75 -22.84
CA ILE A 286 39.54 17.82 -21.88
C ILE A 286 40.58 18.84 -22.34
N VAL A 287 40.99 18.83 -23.61
CA VAL A 287 41.98 19.78 -24.12
C VAL A 287 41.51 21.22 -23.96
N GLU A 288 40.24 21.51 -24.27
CA GLU A 288 39.66 22.84 -24.04
C GLU A 288 39.58 23.20 -22.56
N PHE A 289 39.18 22.25 -21.71
CA PHE A 289 39.11 22.42 -20.26
C PHE A 289 40.47 22.78 -19.67
N ARG A 290 41.55 22.07 -20.07
CA ARG A 290 42.92 22.33 -19.58
C ARG A 290 43.39 23.75 -19.89
N LYS A 291 43.05 24.32 -21.05
CA LYS A 291 43.39 25.71 -21.42
C LYS A 291 42.79 26.72 -20.44
N VAL A 292 41.55 26.48 -20.00
CA VAL A 292 40.87 27.35 -19.03
C VAL A 292 41.41 27.08 -17.62
N GLN A 293 41.72 25.83 -17.29
CA GLN A 293 42.31 25.44 -16.01
C GLN A 293 43.66 26.12 -15.75
N THR A 294 44.52 26.30 -16.76
CA THR A 294 45.79 27.02 -16.61
C THR A 294 45.59 28.47 -16.12
N GLN A 295 44.46 29.09 -16.46
CA GLN A 295 44.17 30.47 -16.11
C GLN A 295 43.48 30.60 -14.74
N LEU A 296 42.63 29.64 -14.37
CA LEU A 296 41.87 29.66 -13.11
C LEU A 296 42.57 28.92 -11.96
N MET A 297 43.39 27.91 -12.26
CA MET A 297 44.07 27.04 -11.29
C MET A 297 45.56 26.87 -11.62
N PRO A 298 46.35 27.96 -11.68
CA PRO A 298 47.74 27.91 -12.15
C PRO A 298 48.64 27.01 -11.29
N LYS A 299 48.40 26.97 -9.97
CA LYS A 299 49.15 26.14 -9.00
C LYS A 299 48.94 24.62 -9.18
N VAL A 300 48.01 24.20 -10.02
CA VAL A 300 47.73 22.79 -10.33
C VAL A 300 48.50 22.32 -11.57
N GLY A 301 49.15 23.23 -12.30
CA GLY A 301 49.88 22.96 -13.55
C GLY A 301 50.92 21.84 -13.44
N ASP A 302 51.66 21.78 -12.33
CA ASP A 302 52.69 20.73 -12.11
C ASP A 302 52.09 19.32 -12.08
N ARG A 303 50.88 19.17 -11.53
CA ARG A 303 50.17 17.87 -11.48
C ARG A 303 49.56 17.50 -12.82
N VAL A 304 49.07 18.49 -13.57
CA VAL A 304 48.60 18.27 -14.94
C VAL A 304 49.76 17.83 -15.84
N ALA A 305 50.94 18.47 -15.71
CA ALA A 305 52.15 18.08 -16.45
C ALA A 305 52.63 16.68 -16.08
N ALA A 306 52.60 16.33 -14.79
CA ALA A 306 52.92 14.98 -14.33
C ALA A 306 51.95 13.93 -14.91
N GLN A 307 50.65 14.20 -14.95
CA GLN A 307 49.66 13.31 -15.57
C GLN A 307 49.84 13.20 -17.09
N ALA A 308 50.21 14.28 -17.77
CA ALA A 308 50.48 14.27 -19.21
C ALA A 308 51.72 13.42 -19.56
N SER A 309 52.70 13.32 -18.65
CA SER A 309 53.90 12.48 -18.83
C SER A 309 53.60 10.98 -18.78
N LYS A 310 52.54 10.58 -18.07
CA LYS A 310 52.09 9.19 -17.95
C LYS A 310 50.56 9.15 -18.03
N PRO A 311 49.99 9.29 -19.25
CA PRO A 311 48.56 9.50 -19.43
C PRO A 311 47.79 8.26 -18.96
N PRO A 312 46.87 8.39 -17.98
CA PRO A 312 45.94 7.32 -17.65
C PRO A 312 44.94 7.13 -18.79
N ALA A 313 44.15 6.05 -18.73
CA ALA A 313 43.02 5.89 -19.63
C ALA A 313 42.06 7.10 -19.48
N LEU A 314 41.45 7.54 -20.59
CA LEU A 314 40.70 8.81 -20.67
C LEU A 314 39.52 8.86 -19.68
N GLU A 315 38.92 7.71 -19.39
CA GLU A 315 37.84 7.51 -18.43
C GLU A 315 38.28 7.61 -16.96
N LEU A 316 39.60 7.50 -16.69
CA LEU A 316 40.21 7.63 -15.36
C LEU A 316 41.03 8.91 -15.20
N GLU A 317 41.09 9.77 -16.24
CA GLU A 317 41.88 10.99 -16.20
C GLU A 317 41.35 11.96 -15.13
N CYS A 318 42.19 12.30 -14.13
CA CYS A 318 41.80 13.20 -13.06
C CYS A 318 41.75 14.64 -13.57
N LEU A 319 40.60 15.32 -13.39
CA LEU A 319 40.44 16.71 -13.80
C LEU A 319 41.10 17.70 -12.83
N TYR A 320 41.44 17.26 -11.61
CA TYR A 320 42.04 18.09 -10.56
C TYR A 320 41.18 19.33 -10.25
N ILE A 321 39.89 19.12 -10.07
CA ILE A 321 38.98 20.14 -9.54
C ILE A 321 39.00 20.12 -8.00
N PRO A 322 38.50 21.14 -7.30
CA PRO A 322 38.60 21.20 -5.84
C PRO A 322 38.13 19.93 -5.11
N SER A 323 37.09 19.25 -5.59
CA SER A 323 36.59 17.99 -5.02
C SER A 323 37.57 16.81 -5.08
N ASP A 324 38.64 16.90 -5.87
CA ASP A 324 39.67 15.87 -6.00
C ASP A 324 40.83 16.09 -4.99
N PHE A 325 40.75 17.11 -4.13
CA PHE A 325 41.77 17.44 -3.13
C PHE A 325 41.22 17.46 -1.70
N ASP A 326 42.03 16.96 -0.76
CA ASP A 326 41.74 17.06 0.67
C ASP A 326 41.76 18.52 1.16
N ALA A 327 41.08 18.80 2.28
CA ALA A 327 40.96 20.15 2.85
C ALA A 327 42.32 20.85 3.06
N ALA A 328 43.35 20.12 3.51
CA ALA A 328 44.69 20.67 3.70
C ALA A 328 45.37 21.04 2.36
N ALA A 329 45.15 20.23 1.32
CA ALA A 329 45.70 20.49 -0.02
C ALA A 329 44.98 21.65 -0.71
N ARG A 330 43.66 21.79 -0.53
CA ARG A 330 42.86 22.92 -1.05
C ARG A 330 43.35 24.27 -0.52
N LYS A 331 43.60 24.35 0.79
CA LYS A 331 44.13 25.56 1.44
C LYS A 331 45.52 25.94 0.93
N LYS A 332 46.41 24.95 0.71
CA LYS A 332 47.75 25.17 0.14
C LYS A 332 47.70 25.68 -1.31
N LEU A 333 46.72 25.21 -2.08
CA LEU A 333 46.50 25.58 -3.48
C LEU A 333 45.66 26.86 -3.65
N GLY A 334 45.04 27.36 -2.58
CA GLY A 334 44.19 28.56 -2.61
C GLY A 334 42.87 28.35 -3.35
N LEU A 335 42.27 27.16 -3.21
CA LEU A 335 41.06 26.75 -3.96
C LEU A 335 39.77 26.87 -3.16
N ASP A 336 39.79 27.55 -2.00
CA ASP A 336 38.68 27.52 -1.04
C ASP A 336 37.40 28.20 -1.59
N GLU A 337 37.54 29.33 -2.29
CA GLU A 337 36.41 30.01 -2.96
C GLU A 337 35.80 29.16 -4.08
N LEU A 338 36.66 28.52 -4.88
CA LEU A 338 36.23 27.63 -5.96
C LEU A 338 35.58 26.35 -5.42
N ALA A 339 36.01 25.88 -4.25
CA ALA A 339 35.43 24.73 -3.56
C ALA A 339 34.01 25.02 -3.04
N ALA A 340 33.77 26.23 -2.53
CA ALA A 340 32.43 26.66 -2.09
C ALA A 340 31.45 26.73 -3.28
N GLU A 341 31.88 27.32 -4.39
CA GLU A 341 31.12 27.32 -5.64
C GLU A 341 30.89 25.89 -6.16
N GLU A 342 31.92 25.04 -6.20
CA GLU A 342 31.75 23.64 -6.62
C GLU A 342 30.71 22.91 -5.77
N ALA A 343 30.67 23.14 -4.45
CA ALA A 343 29.70 22.49 -3.57
C ALA A 343 28.24 22.79 -3.95
N ILE A 344 27.93 24.04 -4.32
CA ILE A 344 26.60 24.46 -4.77
C ILE A 344 26.23 23.76 -6.08
N TRP A 345 27.17 23.70 -7.03
CA TRP A 345 26.96 23.01 -8.31
C TRP A 345 26.76 21.50 -8.13
N ARG A 346 27.49 20.89 -7.19
CA ARG A 346 27.35 19.47 -6.87
C ARG A 346 26.02 19.16 -6.20
N GLU A 347 25.53 20.07 -5.35
CA GLU A 347 24.21 19.94 -4.75
C GLU A 347 23.11 19.97 -5.84
N GLY A 348 23.18 20.93 -6.78
CA GLY A 348 22.31 20.95 -7.95
C GLY A 348 22.40 19.65 -8.77
N GLN A 349 23.62 19.15 -9.00
CA GLN A 349 23.85 17.87 -9.67
C GLN A 349 23.18 16.69 -8.94
N LEU A 350 23.21 16.63 -7.61
CA LEU A 350 22.52 15.58 -6.86
C LEU A 350 21.00 15.62 -7.09
N TYR A 351 20.38 16.81 -7.07
CA TYR A 351 18.95 16.94 -7.35
C TYR A 351 18.59 16.48 -8.76
N ASP A 352 19.43 16.77 -9.76
CA ASP A 352 19.23 16.31 -11.13
C ASP A 352 19.34 14.78 -11.26
N ILE A 353 20.28 14.17 -10.54
CA ILE A 353 20.43 12.70 -10.47
C ILE A 353 19.22 12.08 -9.79
N LEU A 354 18.73 12.65 -8.68
CA LEU A 354 17.54 12.18 -7.99
C LEU A 354 16.32 12.21 -8.91
N ARG A 355 16.12 13.30 -9.65
CA ARG A 355 15.02 13.44 -10.61
C ARG A 355 15.14 12.43 -11.77
N ALA A 356 16.36 12.21 -12.28
CA ALA A 356 16.62 11.18 -13.28
C ALA A 356 16.27 9.77 -12.75
N LEU A 357 16.69 9.48 -11.51
CA LEU A 357 16.46 8.20 -10.86
C LEU A 357 14.97 7.95 -10.58
N GLN A 358 14.23 8.98 -10.17
CA GLN A 358 12.76 8.92 -10.03
C GLN A 358 12.09 8.56 -11.37
N ASN A 359 12.50 9.19 -12.46
CA ASN A 359 11.96 8.91 -13.80
C ASN A 359 12.28 7.47 -14.25
N ILE A 360 13.49 6.98 -13.97
CA ILE A 360 13.88 5.59 -14.25
C ILE A 360 13.01 4.62 -13.45
N VAL A 361 12.81 4.86 -12.15
CA VAL A 361 11.95 4.02 -11.30
C VAL A 361 10.51 4.00 -11.81
N LYS A 362 9.96 5.16 -12.18
CA LYS A 362 8.62 5.28 -12.78
C LYS A 362 8.52 4.47 -14.08
N ALA A 363 9.54 4.55 -14.94
CA ALA A 363 9.61 3.78 -16.18
C ALA A 363 9.71 2.26 -15.94
N VAL A 364 10.54 1.81 -14.98
CA VAL A 364 10.62 0.38 -14.59
C VAL A 364 9.26 -0.12 -14.10
N SER A 365 8.58 0.65 -13.25
CA SER A 365 7.25 0.30 -12.74
C SER A 365 6.23 0.16 -13.89
N ALA A 366 6.24 1.10 -14.83
CA ALA A 366 5.40 1.06 -16.03
C ALA A 366 5.70 -0.15 -16.93
N LEU A 367 6.98 -0.45 -17.19
CA LEU A 367 7.41 -1.59 -17.99
C LEU A 367 7.01 -2.92 -17.34
N ARG A 368 7.24 -3.08 -16.04
CA ARG A 368 6.82 -4.27 -15.27
C ARG A 368 5.30 -4.46 -15.28
N GLY A 369 4.55 -3.38 -15.06
CA GLY A 369 3.09 -3.41 -15.10
C GLY A 369 2.55 -3.88 -16.44
N ARG A 370 3.17 -3.41 -17.53
CA ARG A 370 2.80 -3.81 -18.90
C ARG A 370 3.19 -5.22 -19.24
N LYS A 371 4.39 -5.66 -18.85
CA LYS A 371 4.81 -7.06 -19.01
C LYS A 371 3.79 -8.02 -18.39
N LYS A 372 3.36 -7.74 -17.15
CA LYS A 372 2.34 -8.54 -16.47
C LYS A 372 1.00 -8.58 -17.21
N LYS A 373 0.57 -7.46 -17.81
CA LYS A 373 -0.76 -7.35 -18.44
C LYS A 373 -0.79 -7.90 -19.87
N ASN A 374 0.22 -7.58 -20.68
CA ASN A 374 0.15 -7.71 -22.14
C ASN A 374 1.06 -8.82 -22.70
N ASP A 375 2.14 -9.17 -21.99
CA ASP A 375 3.10 -10.12 -22.53
C ASP A 375 2.68 -11.54 -22.10
N ARG A 376 2.47 -12.40 -23.10
CA ARG A 376 2.05 -13.80 -22.90
C ARG A 376 2.95 -14.79 -23.62
N GLN A 377 3.64 -14.34 -24.67
CA GLN A 377 4.50 -15.18 -25.51
C GLN A 377 5.98 -15.03 -25.15
N GLN A 378 6.77 -16.08 -25.42
CA GLN A 378 8.21 -16.10 -25.12
C GLN A 378 8.96 -14.92 -25.75
N LYS A 379 8.76 -14.66 -27.05
CA LYS A 379 9.42 -13.54 -27.75
C LYS A 379 9.12 -12.18 -27.12
N GLN A 380 7.88 -11.94 -26.72
CA GLN A 380 7.47 -10.70 -26.06
C GLN A 380 8.12 -10.59 -24.67
N ASN A 381 8.06 -11.67 -23.88
CA ASN A 381 8.63 -11.75 -22.53
C ASN A 381 10.16 -11.54 -22.52
N THR A 382 10.86 -12.06 -23.53
CA THR A 382 12.31 -11.86 -23.71
C THR A 382 12.60 -10.40 -24.02
N ARG A 383 11.91 -9.81 -25.01
CA ARG A 383 12.11 -8.40 -25.40
C ARG A 383 11.82 -7.42 -24.27
N THR A 384 10.73 -7.60 -23.52
CA THR A 384 10.51 -6.78 -22.31
C THR A 384 11.48 -7.08 -21.20
N GLY A 385 11.91 -8.34 -21.08
CA GLY A 385 12.98 -8.73 -20.17
C GLY A 385 14.24 -7.91 -20.42
N GLU A 386 14.65 -7.78 -21.68
CA GLU A 386 15.79 -6.96 -22.12
C GLU A 386 15.58 -5.47 -21.79
N TYR A 387 14.42 -4.89 -22.13
CA TYR A 387 14.13 -3.49 -21.78
C TYR A 387 14.17 -3.22 -20.28
N ILE A 388 13.61 -4.13 -19.48
CA ILE A 388 13.65 -4.01 -18.01
C ILE A 388 15.10 -4.15 -17.51
N SER A 389 15.86 -5.12 -18.03
CA SER A 389 17.26 -5.34 -17.65
C SER A 389 18.13 -4.13 -17.96
N ASP A 390 18.03 -3.57 -19.17
CA ASP A 390 18.77 -2.37 -19.57
C ASP A 390 18.39 -1.15 -18.70
N THR A 391 17.11 -0.98 -18.40
CA THR A 391 16.64 0.09 -17.53
C THR A 391 17.15 -0.08 -16.09
N LEU A 392 17.24 -1.32 -15.58
CA LEU A 392 17.80 -1.62 -14.25
C LEU A 392 19.32 -1.40 -14.21
N LYS A 393 20.06 -1.74 -15.29
CA LYS A 393 21.49 -1.38 -15.40
C LYS A 393 21.68 0.14 -15.29
N LYS A 394 20.87 0.91 -16.03
CA LYS A 394 20.86 2.39 -15.94
C LYS A 394 20.54 2.89 -14.53
N GLN A 395 19.56 2.27 -13.85
CA GLN A 395 19.25 2.58 -12.45
C GLN A 395 20.49 2.39 -11.56
N GLY A 396 21.19 1.26 -11.68
CA GLY A 396 22.42 0.98 -10.96
C GLY A 396 23.53 2.01 -11.23
N HIS A 397 23.72 2.41 -12.49
CA HIS A 397 24.67 3.45 -12.85
C HIS A 397 24.35 4.81 -12.20
N HIS A 398 23.08 5.22 -12.16
CA HIS A 398 22.67 6.46 -11.51
C HIS A 398 22.81 6.41 -9.98
N ILE A 399 22.61 5.25 -9.34
CA ILE A 399 22.86 5.06 -7.90
C ILE A 399 24.34 5.22 -7.57
N GLN A 400 25.22 4.56 -8.35
CA GLN A 400 26.66 4.72 -8.21
C GLN A 400 27.08 6.17 -8.45
N PHE A 401 26.46 6.81 -9.44
CA PHE A 401 26.74 8.21 -9.75
C PHE A 401 26.39 9.13 -8.55
N TYR A 402 25.20 8.95 -7.97
CA TYR A 402 24.77 9.63 -6.76
C TYR A 402 25.75 9.43 -5.60
N ALA A 403 26.19 8.19 -5.35
CA ALA A 403 27.09 7.86 -4.25
C ALA A 403 28.42 8.62 -4.33
N VAL A 404 29.03 8.71 -5.53
CA VAL A 404 30.30 9.42 -5.69
C VAL A 404 30.13 10.94 -5.65
N VAL A 405 29.06 11.49 -6.23
CA VAL A 405 28.80 12.95 -6.15
C VAL A 405 28.57 13.34 -4.69
N ARG A 406 27.84 12.52 -3.92
CA ARG A 406 27.67 12.69 -2.48
C ARG A 406 29.00 12.64 -1.74
N GLN A 407 29.88 11.68 -2.04
CA GLN A 407 31.22 11.63 -1.46
C GLN A 407 32.03 12.89 -1.76
N LYS A 408 31.95 13.43 -2.98
CA LYS A 408 32.60 14.69 -3.36
C LYS A 408 32.08 15.89 -2.55
N ILE A 409 30.78 15.97 -2.29
CA ILE A 409 30.21 17.01 -1.41
C ILE A 409 30.69 16.85 0.03
N VAL A 410 30.72 15.62 0.55
CA VAL A 410 31.27 15.35 1.89
C VAL A 410 32.75 15.76 1.97
N MET A 411 33.53 15.55 0.91
CA MET A 411 34.92 16.02 0.85
C MET A 411 35.04 17.54 0.80
N LEU A 412 34.08 18.24 0.19
CA LEU A 412 34.07 19.70 0.09
C LEU A 412 33.62 20.38 1.40
N ASN A 413 32.48 19.94 1.96
CA ASN A 413 31.75 20.59 3.06
C ASN A 413 31.84 19.85 4.41
N GLY A 414 32.40 18.64 4.44
CA GLY A 414 32.44 17.76 5.62
C GLY A 414 31.15 16.97 5.86
N SER A 415 30.00 17.43 5.37
CA SER A 415 28.72 16.74 5.44
C SER A 415 27.88 16.96 4.17
N CYS A 416 26.83 16.14 4.00
CA CYS A 416 25.86 16.29 2.92
C CYS A 416 24.46 16.17 3.51
N SER A 417 23.58 17.11 3.15
CA SER A 417 22.18 17.17 3.59
C SER A 417 21.35 15.97 3.12
N LEU A 418 21.72 15.37 1.98
CA LEU A 418 20.99 14.27 1.38
C LEU A 418 21.46 12.90 1.93
N PRO A 419 20.52 11.96 2.19
CA PRO A 419 20.85 10.65 2.75
C PRO A 419 21.57 9.74 1.74
N THR A 420 22.22 8.70 2.23
CA THR A 420 22.73 7.62 1.37
C THR A 420 21.55 6.82 0.80
N LEU A 421 21.56 6.52 -0.50
CA LEU A 421 20.50 5.74 -1.15
C LEU A 421 20.87 4.26 -1.21
N THR A 422 19.94 3.40 -0.81
CA THR A 422 20.00 1.94 -0.98
C THR A 422 18.97 1.47 -2.01
N GLU A 423 19.05 0.21 -2.45
CA GLU A 423 18.06 -0.37 -3.38
C GLU A 423 16.63 -0.35 -2.84
N GLN A 424 16.46 -0.43 -1.51
CA GLN A 424 15.15 -0.39 -0.85
C GLN A 424 14.49 1.00 -0.98
N ASP A 425 15.31 2.05 -1.10
CA ASP A 425 14.83 3.44 -1.20
C ASP A 425 14.26 3.81 -2.56
N LEU A 426 14.40 2.93 -3.56
CA LEU A 426 13.82 3.09 -4.91
C LEU A 426 12.43 2.49 -5.02
N PHE A 427 11.88 1.92 -3.95
CA PHE A 427 10.53 1.37 -3.97
C PHE A 427 9.49 2.46 -4.28
N MET A 428 8.57 2.17 -5.20
CA MET A 428 7.44 3.04 -5.54
C MET A 428 6.20 2.18 -5.78
N LYS A 429 5.07 2.58 -5.20
CA LYS A 429 3.78 1.98 -5.52
C LYS A 429 3.40 2.23 -6.97
N SER A 430 2.79 1.24 -7.63
CA SER A 430 2.34 1.42 -9.01
C SER A 430 1.12 2.35 -9.06
N VAL A 431 1.24 3.43 -9.84
CA VAL A 431 0.12 4.37 -10.09
C VAL A 431 -0.87 3.85 -11.14
N GLN A 432 -0.43 2.93 -12.01
CA GLN A 432 -1.24 2.36 -13.09
C GLN A 432 -2.09 1.18 -12.64
N GLN A 433 -1.65 0.47 -11.59
CA GLN A 433 -2.38 -0.67 -11.06
C GLN A 433 -3.36 -0.23 -9.98
N LYS A 434 -4.41 -1.05 -9.80
CA LYS A 434 -5.28 -0.96 -8.64
C LYS A 434 -4.44 -1.13 -7.38
N ARG A 435 -4.85 -0.46 -6.31
CA ARG A 435 -4.28 -0.63 -4.98
C ARG A 435 -4.40 -2.10 -4.56
N HIS A 436 -3.32 -2.69 -4.06
CA HIS A 436 -3.30 -4.01 -3.46
C HIS A 436 -3.59 -3.95 -1.95
N VAL A 437 -4.07 -5.06 -1.40
CA VAL A 437 -4.25 -5.22 0.05
C VAL A 437 -2.89 -5.06 0.74
N GLY A 438 -2.82 -4.19 1.74
CA GLY A 438 -1.58 -3.90 2.48
C GLY A 438 -0.74 -2.73 1.95
N ASP A 439 -1.05 -2.16 0.77
CA ASP A 439 -0.31 -1.02 0.21
C ASP A 439 -0.31 0.22 1.12
N SER A 440 -1.31 0.38 1.97
CA SER A 440 -1.37 1.43 2.99
C SER A 440 -0.28 1.33 4.04
N LYS A 441 0.20 0.13 4.38
CA LYS A 441 1.19 -0.06 5.45
C LYS A 441 2.60 0.31 4.99
N ARG A 442 2.84 0.35 3.67
CA ARG A 442 4.12 0.69 3.05
C ARG A 442 4.11 2.10 2.46
N THR A 443 5.16 2.87 2.69
CA THR A 443 5.40 4.17 2.05
C THR A 443 6.32 3.98 0.83
N ASP A 444 6.31 4.96 -0.08
CA ASP A 444 7.33 4.98 -1.13
C ASP A 444 8.71 5.24 -0.49
N GLY A 445 9.76 4.77 -1.15
CA GLY A 445 11.14 4.81 -0.65
C GLY A 445 11.67 6.23 -0.46
N LEU A 446 12.83 6.35 0.21
CA LEU A 446 13.42 7.66 0.54
C LEU A 446 13.69 8.52 -0.71
N LEU A 447 13.87 7.93 -1.89
CA LEU A 447 14.06 8.66 -3.15
C LEU A 447 12.95 9.69 -3.43
N PHE A 448 11.71 9.39 -3.05
CA PHE A 448 10.55 10.27 -3.26
C PHE A 448 10.35 11.27 -2.10
N ARG A 449 11.22 11.23 -1.09
CA ARG A 449 11.17 12.10 0.10
C ARG A 449 12.45 12.90 0.34
N ALA A 450 13.59 12.46 -0.23
CA ALA A 450 14.92 12.99 0.05
C ALA A 450 15.03 14.51 -0.20
N ALA A 451 14.46 15.00 -1.29
CA ALA A 451 14.50 16.43 -1.62
C ALA A 451 13.75 17.29 -0.59
N ALA A 452 12.64 16.78 -0.05
CA ALA A 452 11.87 17.49 0.95
C ALA A 452 12.48 17.39 2.36
N LEU A 453 13.11 16.26 2.69
CA LEU A 453 13.83 16.10 3.97
C LEU A 453 14.97 17.11 4.11
N SER A 454 15.61 17.49 2.99
CA SER A 454 16.62 18.55 2.97
C SER A 454 16.02 19.96 3.10
N ALA A 455 14.78 20.18 2.64
CA ALA A 455 14.13 21.49 2.61
C ALA A 455 13.40 21.86 3.91
N VAL A 456 12.88 20.86 4.63
CA VAL A 456 11.99 21.10 5.79
C VAL A 456 12.76 21.29 7.09
N GLY A 457 14.07 21.02 7.14
CA GLY A 457 14.81 20.96 8.39
C GLY A 457 14.29 19.80 9.26
N SER A 458 15.16 19.25 10.11
CA SER A 458 14.75 18.21 11.06
C SER A 458 13.73 18.79 12.04
N TYR A 459 12.43 18.64 11.77
CA TYR A 459 11.44 18.66 12.85
C TYR A 459 11.68 17.38 13.64
N ASP A 460 12.04 17.56 14.91
CA ASP A 460 12.41 16.51 15.85
C ASP A 460 11.59 15.23 15.67
N VAL A 461 12.28 14.19 15.22
CA VAL A 461 11.81 12.82 15.29
C VAL A 461 12.11 12.33 16.70
N ASP A 462 11.33 12.82 17.68
CA ASP A 462 11.17 12.08 18.92
C ASP A 462 10.35 10.83 18.61
N GLY A 463 11.08 9.76 18.36
CA GLY A 463 10.54 8.48 17.93
C GLY A 463 11.68 7.57 17.50
N ASP A 464 12.58 7.31 18.45
CA ASP A 464 13.56 6.24 18.51
C ASP A 464 13.41 5.22 17.37
N ALA A 465 14.19 5.45 16.31
CA ALA A 465 14.44 4.48 15.26
C ALA A 465 15.72 3.71 15.61
N THR A 466 15.80 3.16 16.83
CA THR A 466 16.60 1.97 17.04
C THR A 466 15.89 0.81 16.37
N MET A 467 16.54 0.29 15.33
CA MET A 467 16.34 -1.09 14.92
C MET A 467 16.61 -1.94 16.17
N MET A 468 15.57 -2.42 16.84
CA MET A 468 15.75 -3.49 17.83
C MET A 468 16.24 -4.70 17.06
N ASP A 469 17.52 -4.99 17.26
CA ASP A 469 18.18 -6.23 16.87
C ASP A 469 17.29 -7.41 17.27
N ALA A 470 17.09 -8.30 16.30
CA ALA A 470 16.51 -9.61 16.55
C ALA A 470 17.48 -10.36 17.49
N ASP A 471 17.11 -10.40 18.77
CA ASP A 471 17.86 -11.09 19.80
C ASP A 471 18.00 -12.58 19.48
N SER A 472 19.26 -13.01 19.53
CA SER A 472 19.74 -14.37 19.39
C SER A 472 19.38 -15.18 20.63
N GLY A 473 18.23 -15.85 20.59
CA GLY A 473 17.84 -16.87 21.56
C GLY A 473 18.46 -18.24 21.26
N GLU A 474 19.05 -18.85 22.30
CA GLU A 474 19.88 -20.06 22.32
C GLU A 474 19.28 -21.33 21.67
N LYS A 475 20.19 -22.13 21.12
CA LYS A 475 19.97 -23.50 20.63
C LYS A 475 19.63 -24.45 21.79
N GLY A 476 18.35 -24.79 21.94
CA GLY A 476 17.91 -25.99 22.67
C GLY A 476 17.61 -27.14 21.71
N LYS A 477 18.32 -28.27 21.83
CA LYS A 477 18.08 -29.51 21.09
C LYS A 477 16.72 -30.11 21.46
N GLY A 478 15.89 -30.44 20.46
CA GLY A 478 14.66 -31.23 20.60
C GLY A 478 14.20 -31.74 19.24
N SER A 479 13.91 -33.03 19.17
CA SER A 479 13.67 -33.92 18.03
C SER A 479 12.78 -33.42 16.89
N GLU A 480 13.16 -33.80 15.66
CA GLU A 480 12.37 -33.71 14.43
C GLU A 480 11.05 -34.49 14.54
N GLU A 481 9.92 -33.80 14.49
CA GLU A 481 8.64 -34.37 14.07
C GLU A 481 8.05 -33.53 12.92
N ILE A 482 7.78 -34.21 11.82
CA ILE A 482 7.29 -33.66 10.55
C ILE A 482 5.80 -33.32 10.72
N ILE A 483 5.46 -32.03 10.74
CA ILE A 483 4.06 -31.55 10.70
C ILE A 483 3.67 -31.30 9.23
N PRO A 484 2.64 -31.97 8.69
CA PRO A 484 2.23 -31.82 7.29
C PRO A 484 1.50 -30.50 7.05
N THR A 485 1.90 -29.82 5.98
CA THR A 485 1.25 -28.61 5.46
C THR A 485 -0.17 -28.93 4.99
N ILE A 486 -1.20 -28.42 5.68
CA ILE A 486 -2.60 -28.55 5.25
C ILE A 486 -2.83 -27.59 4.06
N VAL A 487 -3.11 -28.22 2.93
CA VAL A 487 -3.39 -27.63 1.62
C VAL A 487 -4.72 -26.87 1.65
N GLY A 488 -4.70 -25.63 1.15
CA GLY A 488 -5.89 -24.81 0.94
C GLY A 488 -6.91 -25.52 0.05
N THR A 489 -8.17 -25.50 0.47
CA THR A 489 -9.27 -26.23 -0.17
C THR A 489 -9.59 -25.61 -1.53
N GLN A 490 -9.29 -26.35 -2.60
CA GLN A 490 -9.63 -25.99 -3.98
C GLN A 490 -11.15 -26.03 -4.18
N MET A 491 -11.71 -24.94 -4.71
CA MET A 491 -13.06 -24.96 -5.29
C MET A 491 -13.08 -25.86 -6.54
N ASN A 492 -14.08 -26.74 -6.58
CA ASN A 492 -14.26 -27.77 -7.61
C ASN A 492 -14.21 -27.21 -9.05
N ASN A 493 -13.23 -27.72 -9.81
CA ASN A 493 -13.18 -27.60 -11.26
C ASN A 493 -14.41 -28.28 -11.89
N ARG A 494 -15.27 -27.49 -12.54
CA ARG A 494 -16.26 -28.00 -13.50
C ARG A 494 -15.51 -28.75 -14.61
N ARG A 495 -15.78 -30.05 -14.76
CA ARG A 495 -15.27 -30.89 -15.86
C ARG A 495 -15.66 -30.28 -17.21
N LYS A 496 -14.67 -29.99 -18.05
CA LYS A 496 -14.87 -29.66 -19.48
C LYS A 496 -15.29 -30.94 -20.23
N PRO A 497 -16.28 -30.88 -21.13
CA PRO A 497 -16.58 -32.03 -22.00
C PRO A 497 -15.42 -32.26 -22.98
N GLN A 498 -15.00 -33.53 -23.11
CA GLN A 498 -14.01 -33.97 -24.09
C GLN A 498 -14.51 -33.70 -25.50
N ARG A 499 -13.69 -32.99 -26.28
CA ARG A 499 -13.90 -32.71 -27.69
C ARG A 499 -13.57 -33.98 -28.49
N LYS A 500 -14.59 -34.69 -28.97
CA LYS A 500 -14.41 -35.79 -29.94
C LYS A 500 -13.81 -35.22 -31.22
N LEU A 501 -12.67 -35.76 -31.65
CA LEU A 501 -12.16 -35.55 -33.00
C LEU A 501 -13.19 -36.11 -33.99
N ARG A 502 -13.65 -35.28 -34.91
CA ARG A 502 -14.52 -35.67 -36.02
C ARG A 502 -13.64 -35.76 -37.26
N GLU A 503 -13.60 -36.93 -37.87
CA GLU A 503 -12.91 -37.21 -39.14
C GLU A 503 -13.47 -36.33 -40.26
N LYS A 504 -12.57 -35.94 -41.17
CA LYS A 504 -12.92 -35.28 -42.43
C LYS A 504 -13.60 -36.29 -43.35
N THR A 505 -14.83 -36.01 -43.75
CA THR A 505 -15.39 -36.53 -45.00
C THR A 505 -15.46 -35.37 -46.00
N SER A 506 -14.88 -35.63 -47.17
CA SER A 506 -15.00 -34.84 -48.38
C SER A 506 -16.42 -34.96 -48.92
N GLU A 507 -17.11 -33.83 -49.04
CA GLU A 507 -18.23 -33.57 -49.95
C GLU A 507 -18.88 -32.27 -49.45
N ASP A 508 -18.69 -31.17 -50.18
CA ASP A 508 -19.72 -30.67 -51.10
C ASP A 508 -19.39 -29.21 -51.46
N GLU A 509 -18.95 -29.03 -52.70
CA GLU A 509 -18.87 -27.73 -53.34
C GLU A 509 -20.28 -27.28 -53.70
N THR A 510 -20.63 -26.04 -53.35
CA THR A 510 -21.38 -25.06 -54.18
C THR A 510 -22.22 -24.13 -53.29
N LYS A 511 -21.86 -22.82 -53.26
CA LYS A 511 -22.75 -21.69 -53.60
C LYS A 511 -22.17 -20.31 -53.23
N LYS A 512 -22.00 -19.52 -54.29
CA LYS A 512 -22.21 -18.06 -54.47
C LYS A 512 -21.59 -17.06 -53.49
N LYS A 513 -20.69 -16.24 -54.05
CA LYS A 513 -20.18 -14.96 -53.51
C LYS A 513 -21.33 -13.97 -53.23
N GLY A 514 -21.34 -13.43 -52.01
CA GLY A 514 -22.06 -12.23 -51.55
C GLY A 514 -21.08 -11.30 -50.81
N PRO A 515 -21.45 -10.04 -50.53
CA PRO A 515 -20.59 -8.86 -50.60
C PRO A 515 -19.44 -8.88 -49.59
N GLU A 516 -18.32 -8.27 -49.98
CA GLU A 516 -17.07 -8.15 -49.21
C GLU A 516 -17.34 -7.84 -47.73
N ALA A 517 -17.12 -8.84 -46.89
CA ALA A 517 -17.07 -8.66 -45.46
C ALA A 517 -15.90 -7.71 -45.16
N ALA A 518 -16.21 -6.58 -44.51
CA ALA A 518 -15.22 -5.68 -43.93
C ALA A 518 -14.12 -6.50 -43.26
N ASP A 519 -12.86 -6.22 -43.64
CA ASP A 519 -11.69 -6.92 -43.17
C ASP A 519 -11.77 -7.19 -41.66
N GLY A 520 -11.59 -8.46 -41.29
CA GLY A 520 -11.67 -8.91 -39.91
C GLY A 520 -10.78 -8.07 -38.99
N TRP A 521 -11.25 -7.83 -37.77
CA TRP A 521 -10.63 -7.03 -36.70
C TRP A 521 -9.11 -7.22 -36.48
N ILE A 522 -8.52 -8.32 -36.96
CA ILE A 522 -7.08 -8.57 -37.01
C ILE A 522 -6.32 -7.59 -37.92
N TRP A 523 -6.92 -7.15 -39.03
CA TRP A 523 -6.30 -6.22 -39.97
C TRP A 523 -6.38 -4.75 -39.52
N ASN A 524 -7.12 -4.47 -38.45
CA ASN A 524 -7.21 -3.15 -37.81
C ASN A 524 -6.23 -2.94 -36.63
N LEU A 525 -5.25 -3.84 -36.43
CA LEU A 525 -4.20 -3.68 -35.40
C LEU A 525 -3.19 -2.55 -35.69
N GLY A 526 -3.38 -1.80 -36.77
CA GLY A 526 -2.48 -0.74 -37.25
C GLY A 526 -2.70 0.68 -36.68
N LYS A 527 -3.41 0.86 -35.56
CA LYS A 527 -3.63 2.20 -34.95
C LYS A 527 -3.30 2.30 -33.45
N TYR A 528 -2.21 1.69 -33.00
CA TYR A 528 -1.51 2.30 -31.86
C TYR A 528 -0.72 3.49 -32.40
N THR A 529 -1.36 4.66 -32.48
CA THR A 529 -0.70 5.92 -32.80
C THR A 529 0.56 6.05 -31.95
N ARG A 530 1.69 6.30 -32.61
CA ARG A 530 2.92 6.74 -31.93
C ARG A 530 2.53 7.97 -31.11
N MET A 531 2.56 7.86 -29.78
CA MET A 531 2.36 9.03 -28.93
C MET A 531 3.43 10.05 -29.22
N THR A 532 3.05 11.32 -29.25
CA THR A 532 4.02 12.41 -29.28
C THR A 532 4.74 12.50 -27.92
N ASN A 533 5.89 13.17 -27.89
CA ASN A 533 6.60 13.39 -26.62
C ASN A 533 5.73 14.16 -25.61
N GLU A 534 4.95 15.14 -26.09
CA GLU A 534 3.98 15.90 -25.29
C GLU A 534 2.90 15.00 -24.66
N GLU A 535 2.35 14.05 -25.42
CA GLU A 535 1.39 13.09 -24.88
C GLU A 535 2.02 12.17 -23.83
N MET A 536 3.31 11.86 -23.97
CA MET A 536 4.04 11.10 -22.95
C MET A 536 4.37 11.91 -21.70
N ASP A 537 4.63 13.21 -21.83
CA ASP A 537 4.80 14.12 -20.69
C ASP A 537 3.49 14.30 -19.92
N ALA A 538 2.38 14.49 -20.64
CA ALA A 538 1.05 14.54 -20.04
C ALA A 538 0.71 13.25 -19.30
N TRP A 539 1.04 12.09 -19.88
CA TRP A 539 0.86 10.79 -19.25
C TRP A 539 1.72 10.63 -17.98
N ALA A 540 2.97 11.08 -17.99
CA ALA A 540 3.84 11.04 -16.81
C ALA A 540 3.35 11.98 -15.70
N SER A 541 2.93 13.19 -16.06
CA SER A 541 2.34 14.18 -15.14
C SER A 541 1.04 13.67 -14.50
N GLU A 542 0.23 12.93 -15.24
CA GLU A 542 -0.94 12.24 -14.69
C GLU A 542 -0.56 11.19 -13.64
N GLY A 543 0.51 10.43 -13.89
CA GLY A 543 1.06 9.49 -12.90
C GLY A 543 1.43 10.17 -11.58
N ASP A 544 2.06 11.34 -11.66
CA ASP A 544 2.48 12.13 -10.49
C ASP A 544 1.28 12.67 -9.72
N ARG A 545 0.27 13.16 -10.45
CA ARG A 545 -1.03 13.55 -9.88
C ARG A 545 -1.65 12.38 -9.11
N VAL A 546 -1.74 11.20 -9.72
CA VAL A 546 -2.32 10.01 -9.08
C VAL A 546 -1.53 9.60 -7.84
N GLN A 547 -0.19 9.66 -7.88
CA GLN A 547 0.66 9.40 -6.71
C GLN A 547 0.32 10.35 -5.56
N TRP A 548 0.23 11.66 -5.86
CA TRP A 548 -0.08 12.69 -4.88
C TRP A 548 -1.46 12.48 -4.23
N PHE A 549 -2.51 12.27 -5.02
CA PHE A 549 -3.86 12.00 -4.50
C PHE A 549 -3.94 10.73 -3.67
N ARG A 550 -3.26 9.65 -4.10
CA ARG A 550 -3.24 8.40 -3.32
C ARG A 550 -2.51 8.58 -1.98
N ALA A 551 -1.46 9.41 -1.95
CA ALA A 551 -0.76 9.76 -0.71
C ALA A 551 -1.63 10.62 0.22
N GLU A 552 -2.37 11.59 -0.32
CA GLU A 552 -3.36 12.40 0.42
C GLU A 552 -4.41 11.50 1.07
N ALA A 553 -5.04 10.62 0.26
CA ALA A 553 -6.06 9.70 0.73
C ALA A 553 -5.52 8.77 1.83
N ASP A 554 -4.31 8.21 1.66
CA ASP A 554 -3.66 7.37 2.67
C ASP A 554 -3.47 8.12 4.01
N MET A 555 -2.94 9.35 3.95
CA MET A 555 -2.75 10.18 5.14
C MET A 555 -4.09 10.43 5.87
N GLN A 556 -5.13 10.82 5.11
CA GLN A 556 -6.47 11.03 5.67
C GLN A 556 -7.08 9.75 6.25
N ARG A 557 -6.92 8.59 5.59
CA ARG A 557 -7.42 7.31 6.12
C ARG A 557 -6.80 6.97 7.48
N TRP A 558 -5.51 7.23 7.65
CA TRP A 558 -4.81 7.01 8.92
C TRP A 558 -5.18 8.04 9.99
N GLN A 559 -5.42 9.29 9.60
CA GLN A 559 -5.97 10.30 10.52
C GLN A 559 -7.34 9.85 11.06
N GLU A 560 -8.24 9.49 10.16
CA GLU A 560 -9.57 8.99 10.52
C GLU A 560 -9.50 7.73 11.39
N GLN A 561 -8.51 6.85 11.18
CA GLN A 561 -8.29 5.67 12.03
C GLN A 561 -8.00 6.07 13.48
N ILE A 562 -7.18 7.09 13.71
CA ILE A 562 -6.91 7.60 15.07
C ILE A 562 -8.21 8.13 15.68
N GLU A 563 -8.93 8.97 14.95
CA GLU A 563 -10.16 9.62 15.41
C GLU A 563 -11.25 8.58 15.74
N GLN A 564 -11.46 7.61 14.85
CA GLN A 564 -12.46 6.55 15.02
C GLN A 564 -12.10 5.63 16.20
N LYS A 565 -10.85 5.18 16.31
CA LYS A 565 -10.42 4.29 17.40
C LYS A 565 -10.47 4.99 18.75
N LEU A 566 -10.12 6.28 18.80
CA LEU A 566 -10.28 7.09 20.00
C LEU A 566 -11.76 7.22 20.41
N ALA A 567 -12.65 7.49 19.45
CA ALA A 567 -14.09 7.54 19.70
C ALA A 567 -14.64 6.21 20.21
N GLU A 568 -14.19 5.08 19.63
CA GLU A 568 -14.53 3.73 20.06
C GLU A 568 -14.05 3.47 21.50
N LEU A 569 -12.81 3.82 21.83
CA LEU A 569 -12.26 3.62 23.18
C LEU A 569 -13.02 4.44 24.23
N LEU A 570 -13.38 5.68 23.90
CA LEU A 570 -14.22 6.53 24.75
C LEU A 570 -15.62 5.93 24.95
N ARG A 571 -16.21 5.34 23.91
CA ARG A 571 -17.50 4.62 24.02
C ARG A 571 -17.38 3.39 24.90
N THR A 572 -16.32 2.60 24.75
CA THR A 572 -16.02 1.45 25.62
C THR A 572 -15.92 1.88 27.08
N ARG A 573 -15.21 2.98 27.38
CA ARG A 573 -15.12 3.53 28.74
C ARG A 573 -16.49 3.92 29.30
N ARG A 574 -17.33 4.59 28.52
CA ARG A 574 -18.69 4.99 28.93
C ARG A 574 -19.58 3.77 29.19
N ALA A 575 -19.50 2.76 28.33
CA ALA A 575 -20.25 1.52 28.49
C ALA A 575 -19.85 0.76 29.77
N ALA A 576 -18.54 0.68 30.05
CA ALA A 576 -18.03 0.09 31.28
C ALA A 576 -18.50 0.86 32.53
N ALA A 577 -18.45 2.19 32.51
CA ALA A 577 -18.94 3.02 33.62
C ALA A 577 -20.45 2.80 33.89
N TYR A 578 -21.26 2.70 32.83
CA TYR A 578 -22.69 2.38 32.95
C TYR A 578 -22.93 0.98 33.53
N ALA A 579 -22.13 -0.01 33.12
CA ALA A 579 -22.19 -1.35 33.69
C ALA A 579 -21.85 -1.37 35.19
N CYS A 580 -20.83 -0.61 35.61
CA CYS A 580 -20.50 -0.44 37.04
C CYS A 580 -21.65 0.18 37.84
N GLN A 581 -22.33 1.19 37.29
CA GLN A 581 -23.51 1.79 37.93
C GLN A 581 -24.65 0.77 38.09
N LYS A 582 -24.91 -0.05 37.07
CA LYS A 582 -25.89 -1.14 37.16
C LYS A 582 -25.49 -2.17 38.21
N ALA A 583 -24.23 -2.61 38.23
CA ALA A 583 -23.74 -3.55 39.23
C ALA A 583 -23.95 -3.00 40.65
N ALA A 584 -23.63 -1.73 40.90
CA ALA A 584 -23.87 -1.07 42.18
C ALA A 584 -25.37 -1.02 42.55
N MET A 585 -26.26 -0.79 41.58
CA MET A 585 -27.71 -0.89 41.79
C MET A 585 -28.12 -2.31 42.22
N TYR A 586 -27.66 -3.34 41.51
CA TYR A 586 -27.98 -4.73 41.85
C TYR A 586 -27.41 -5.15 43.20
N HIS A 587 -26.19 -4.70 43.56
CA HIS A 587 -25.63 -4.93 44.88
C HIS A 587 -26.46 -4.28 46.00
N ARG A 588 -26.94 -3.04 45.80
CA ARG A 588 -27.86 -2.39 46.75
C ARG A 588 -29.17 -3.16 46.89
N ARG A 589 -29.81 -3.53 45.78
CA ARG A 589 -31.04 -4.32 45.79
C ARG A 589 -30.87 -5.67 46.50
N ALA A 590 -29.73 -6.33 46.28
CA ALA A 590 -29.40 -7.57 46.97
C ALA A 590 -29.24 -7.36 48.48
N SER A 591 -28.59 -6.26 48.89
CA SER A 591 -28.44 -5.91 50.31
C SER A 591 -29.78 -5.54 50.97
N GLU A 592 -30.63 -4.77 50.29
CA GLU A 592 -31.97 -4.41 50.78
C GLU A 592 -32.84 -5.66 50.95
N ALA A 593 -32.84 -6.55 49.94
CA ALA A 593 -33.55 -7.82 50.01
C ALA A 593 -33.06 -8.69 51.17
N TYR A 594 -31.74 -8.72 51.43
CA TYR A 594 -31.17 -9.42 52.58
C TYR A 594 -31.69 -8.87 53.91
N THR A 595 -31.63 -7.55 54.10
CA THR A 595 -32.13 -6.89 55.33
C THR A 595 -33.61 -7.18 55.55
N MET A 596 -34.43 -7.06 54.51
CA MET A 596 -35.87 -7.34 54.59
C MET A 596 -36.15 -8.80 54.95
N LEU A 597 -35.44 -9.77 54.34
CA LEU A 597 -35.59 -11.19 54.69
C LEU A 597 -35.19 -11.47 56.14
N LYS A 598 -34.17 -10.79 56.64
CA LYS A 598 -33.74 -10.90 58.04
C LYS A 598 -34.78 -10.33 59.00
N GLU A 599 -35.32 -9.15 58.73
CA GLU A 599 -36.38 -8.53 59.54
C GLU A 599 -37.66 -9.38 59.59
N LEU A 600 -37.99 -10.07 58.49
CA LEU A 600 -39.12 -11.00 58.39
C LEU A 600 -38.85 -12.38 59.05
N GLY A 601 -37.65 -12.61 59.60
CA GLY A 601 -37.30 -13.87 60.29
C GLY A 601 -36.86 -15.01 59.36
N TYR A 602 -36.64 -14.74 58.07
CA TYR A 602 -36.24 -15.73 57.06
C TYR A 602 -34.72 -15.77 56.80
N GLU A 603 -33.90 -15.43 57.80
CA GLU A 603 -32.44 -15.36 57.65
C GLU A 603 -31.81 -16.70 57.18
N SER A 604 -32.43 -17.83 57.52
CA SER A 604 -31.99 -19.17 57.09
C SER A 604 -32.04 -19.38 55.57
N LEU A 605 -32.91 -18.66 54.85
CA LEU A 605 -33.11 -18.78 53.40
C LEU A 605 -32.13 -17.95 52.55
N VAL A 606 -31.32 -17.11 53.18
CA VAL A 606 -30.37 -16.25 52.45
C VAL A 606 -29.14 -17.02 51.95
N ARG A 607 -28.79 -18.13 52.62
CA ARG A 607 -27.57 -18.88 52.29
C ARG A 607 -27.61 -19.37 50.84
N ARG A 608 -26.45 -19.42 50.18
CA ARG A 608 -26.35 -19.81 48.76
C ARG A 608 -26.85 -21.23 48.47
N ASP A 609 -26.87 -22.07 49.48
CA ASP A 609 -27.27 -23.48 49.49
C ASP A 609 -28.68 -23.69 50.08
N ALA A 610 -29.40 -22.62 50.45
CA ALA A 610 -30.72 -22.75 51.05
C ALA A 610 -31.76 -23.25 50.02
N ASN A 611 -32.48 -24.32 50.38
CA ASN A 611 -33.57 -24.86 49.57
C ASN A 611 -34.92 -24.34 50.08
N LEU A 612 -35.54 -23.45 49.29
CA LEU A 612 -36.84 -22.87 49.63
C LEU A 612 -37.93 -23.93 49.78
N LEU A 613 -37.91 -24.99 48.96
CA LEU A 613 -38.93 -26.03 48.98
C LEU A 613 -38.87 -26.84 50.28
N GLU A 614 -37.66 -27.25 50.68
CA GLU A 614 -37.46 -27.97 51.95
C GLU A 614 -37.86 -27.13 53.16
N PHE A 615 -37.53 -25.84 53.16
CA PHE A 615 -37.96 -24.92 54.23
C PHE A 615 -39.48 -24.84 54.35
N VAL A 616 -40.18 -24.69 53.21
CA VAL A 616 -41.65 -24.59 53.18
C VAL A 616 -42.31 -25.91 53.64
N GLU A 617 -41.76 -27.06 53.25
CA GLU A 617 -42.26 -28.37 53.70
C GLU A 617 -42.15 -28.54 55.21
N GLN A 618 -41.00 -28.16 55.79
CA GLN A 618 -40.78 -28.24 57.24
C GLN A 618 -41.71 -27.32 58.03
N GLU A 619 -41.89 -26.06 57.59
CA GLU A 619 -42.79 -25.11 58.26
C GLU A 619 -44.25 -25.56 58.18
N ARG A 620 -44.72 -26.04 57.03
CA ARG A 620 -46.08 -26.58 56.90
C ARG A 620 -46.32 -27.79 57.79
N LYS A 621 -45.32 -28.66 57.94
CA LYS A 621 -45.40 -29.82 58.84
C LYS A 621 -45.53 -29.37 60.31
N LYS A 622 -44.69 -28.44 60.77
CA LYS A 622 -44.79 -27.86 62.12
C LYS A 622 -46.17 -27.25 62.38
N GLN A 623 -46.69 -26.51 61.40
CA GLN A 623 -48.01 -25.87 61.53
C GLN A 623 -49.14 -26.91 61.57
N ALA A 624 -49.08 -27.96 60.75
CA ALA A 624 -50.05 -29.05 60.79
C ALA A 624 -50.02 -29.80 62.13
N ASP A 625 -48.83 -30.04 62.68
CA ASP A 625 -48.66 -30.71 63.97
C ASP A 625 -49.17 -29.83 65.13
N PHE A 626 -48.93 -28.51 65.09
CA PHE A 626 -49.48 -27.55 66.06
C PHE A 626 -51.01 -27.47 66.03
N ILE A 627 -51.61 -27.47 64.83
CA ILE A 627 -53.07 -27.48 64.70
C ILE A 627 -53.64 -28.77 65.28
N ARG A 628 -53.04 -29.93 64.99
CA ARG A 628 -53.49 -31.21 65.57
C ARG A 628 -53.40 -31.24 67.08
N SER A 629 -52.29 -30.77 67.67
CA SER A 629 -52.15 -30.75 69.13
C SER A 629 -53.11 -29.77 69.80
N SER A 630 -53.39 -28.63 69.19
CA SER A 630 -54.32 -27.63 69.72
C SER A 630 -55.77 -28.09 69.65
N VAL A 631 -56.16 -28.80 68.58
CA VAL A 631 -57.49 -29.41 68.46
C VAL A 631 -57.66 -30.55 69.47
N ALA A 632 -56.64 -31.40 69.63
CA ALA A 632 -56.66 -32.48 70.63
C ALA A 632 -56.66 -31.99 72.09
N ALA A 633 -56.29 -30.74 72.35
CA ALA A 633 -56.37 -30.14 73.69
C ALA A 633 -57.74 -29.48 74.00
N LEU A 634 -58.63 -29.39 73.00
CA LEU A 634 -60.00 -28.90 73.12
C LEU A 634 -61.04 -30.03 73.26
N GLU A 635 -60.63 -31.27 72.96
CA GLU A 635 -61.33 -32.52 73.26
C GLU A 635 -60.97 -33.01 74.67
#